data_AF-A0A0J6CM22-F1
#
_entry.id   AF-A0A0J6CM22-F1
#
_cell.length_a   1.000
_cell.length_b   1.000
_cell.length_c   1.000
_cell.angle_alpha   90.00
_cell.angle_beta   90.00
_cell.angle_gamma   90.00
#
_symmetry.space_group_name_H-M   'P 1'
#
loop_
_entity.id
_entity.type
_entity.pdbx_description
1 polymer ?
#
loop_
_entity_poly.entity_id
_entity_poly.type
_entity_poly.pdbx_seq_one_letter_code
_entity_poly.pdbx_strand_id
1 'polypeptide(L)' 'MNGYLLRKMSVYTLLAGIVAALYIGITLGNNLPDYATIEEPYPLRWILAMGAFGISAIISSILYTGSVLATIMTQNK' A
#
# COMPACT_ATOMS: atom_id res chain seq x y z
N MET A 1 -2.12 -14.24 -18.64
CA MET A 1 -1.97 -12.82 -18.26
C MET A 1 -0.52 -12.42 -18.51
N ASN A 2 -0.24 -11.36 -19.29
CA ASN A 2 1.13 -10.98 -19.67
C ASN A 2 1.90 -10.50 -18.41
N GLY A 3 3.14 -10.96 -18.22
CA GLY A 3 4.01 -10.51 -17.11
C GLY A 3 4.15 -8.99 -17.05
N TYR A 4 4.13 -8.31 -18.21
CA TYR A 4 4.14 -6.85 -18.29
C TYR A 4 2.92 -6.19 -17.61
N LEU A 5 1.72 -6.76 -17.75
CA LEU A 5 0.50 -6.25 -17.12
C LEU A 5 0.53 -6.40 -15.60
N LEU A 6 0.97 -7.56 -15.11
CA LEU A 6 1.13 -7.83 -13.67
C LEU A 6 2.13 -6.85 -13.02
N ARG A 7 3.20 -6.51 -13.74
CA ARG A 7 4.20 -5.55 -13.26
C ARG A 7 3.63 -4.13 -13.15
N LYS A 8 2.82 -3.70 -14.13
CA LYS A 8 2.10 -2.41 -14.05
C LYS A 8 1.11 -2.39 -12.89
N MET A 9 0.33 -3.46 -12.73
CA MET A 9 -0.65 -3.57 -11.65
C MET A 9 0.03 -3.49 -10.27
N SER A 10 1.16 -4.17 -10.08
CA SER A 10 1.98 -4.07 -8.86
C SER A 10 2.36 -2.63 -8.53
N VAL A 11 2.86 -1.86 -9.51
CA VAL A 11 3.24 -0.46 -9.30
C VAL A 11 2.02 0.40 -8.94
N TYR A 12 0.89 0.23 -9.65
CA TYR A 12 -0.33 0.97 -9.34
C TYR A 12 -0.91 0.63 -7.97
N THR A 13 -0.86 -0.64 -7.54
CA THR A 13 -1.29 -1.04 -6.20
C THR A 13 -0.43 -0.40 -5.11
N LEU A 14 0.89 -0.31 -5.32
CA LEU A 14 1.78 0.36 -4.37
C LEU A 14 1.48 1.86 -4.28
N LEU A 15 1.32 2.53 -5.43
CA LEU A 15 0.97 3.95 -5.49
C LEU A 15 -0.38 4.24 -4.85
N ALA A 16 -1.40 3.42 -5.11
CA ALA A 16 -2.71 3.52 -4.46
C ALA A 16 -2.60 3.38 -2.94
N GLY A 17 -1.76 2.45 -2.46
CA GLY A 17 -1.48 2.28 -1.03
C GLY A 17 -0.84 3.50 -0.38
N ILE A 18 0.12 4.15 -1.06
CA ILE A 18 0.74 5.39 -0.60
C ILE A 18 -0.31 6.50 -0.48
N VAL A 19 -1.12 6.69 -1.51
CA VAL A 19 -2.16 7.73 -1.52
C VAL A 19 -3.19 7.47 -0.43
N ALA A 20 -3.65 6.23 -0.25
CA ALA A 20 -4.59 5.85 0.80
C ALA A 20 -4.00 6.07 2.20
N ALA A 21 -2.74 5.70 2.43
CA ALA A 21 -2.05 5.92 3.70
C ALA A 21 -1.94 7.41 4.05
N LEU A 22 -1.56 8.25 3.07
CA LEU A 22 -1.51 9.70 3.23
C LEU A 22 -2.89 10.29 3.53
N TYR A 23 -3.93 9.85 2.80
CA TYR A 23 -5.29 10.29 3.03
C TYR A 23 -5.78 9.95 4.45
N ILE A 24 -5.53 8.73 4.92
CA ILE A 24 -5.88 8.28 6.28
C ILE A 24 -5.13 9.13 7.32
N GLY A 25 -3.82 9.32 7.15
CA GLY A 25 -3.00 10.11 8.07
C GLY A 25 -3.45 11.57 8.20
N ILE A 26 -3.78 12.21 7.08
CA ILE A 26 -4.28 13.59 7.03
C ILE A 26 -5.70 13.69 7.61
N THR A 27 -6.61 12.79 7.20
CA THR A 27 -8.01 12.83 7.64
C THR A 27 -8.15 12.62 9.15
N LEU A 28 -7.38 11.68 9.72
CA LEU A 28 -7.34 11.47 11.17
C LEU A 28 -6.64 12.60 11.92
N GLY A 29 -5.77 13.37 11.25
CA GLY A 29 -5.19 14.59 11.81
C GLY A 29 -6.16 15.77 11.88
N ASN A 30 -7.05 15.90 10.88
CA ASN A 30 -8.03 16.98 10.81
C ASN A 30 -9.32 16.70 11.61
N ASN A 31 -9.68 15.42 11.78
CA ASN A 31 -10.85 14.97 12.52
C ASN A 31 -10.42 14.03 13.65
N LEU A 32 -9.62 14.56 14.58
CA LEU A 32 -9.17 13.80 15.73
C LEU A 32 -10.39 13.32 16.52
N PRO A 33 -10.57 12.00 16.75
CA PRO A 33 -11.54 11.54 17.72
C PRO A 33 -11.20 12.18 19.07
N ASP A 34 -12.24 12.60 19.79
CA ASP A 34 -12.24 13.46 21.00
C ASP A 34 -11.59 12.79 22.23
N TYR A 35 -10.35 12.31 22.08
CA TYR A 35 -9.49 11.84 23.15
C TYR A 35 -8.72 13.03 23.72
N ALA A 36 -9.46 14.04 24.20
CA ALA A 36 -8.98 15.38 24.62
C ALA A 36 -8.06 15.41 25.86
N THR A 37 -7.37 14.31 26.21
CA THR A 37 -6.51 14.26 27.41
C THR A 37 -5.09 13.74 27.16
N ILE A 38 -4.71 13.43 25.91
CA ILE A 38 -3.36 12.97 25.59
C ILE A 38 -2.70 14.00 24.67
N GLU A 39 -1.88 14.87 25.26
CA GLU A 39 -0.97 15.76 24.53
C GLU A 39 -0.02 14.94 23.62
N GLU A 40 0.30 15.52 22.46
CA GLU A 40 0.94 14.96 21.25
C GLU A 40 1.98 13.82 21.39
N PRO A 41 2.20 12.97 20.34
CA PRO A 41 1.72 13.09 18.95
C PRO A 41 0.98 11.82 18.50
N TYR A 42 -0.33 11.85 18.27
CA TYR A 42 -1.18 10.72 17.86
C TYR A 42 -0.48 9.65 16.97
N PRO A 43 0.19 8.64 17.55
CA PRO A 43 0.96 7.67 16.77
C PRO A 43 0.01 6.76 16.01
N LEU A 44 -1.21 6.61 16.55
CA LEU A 44 -2.28 5.75 16.05
C LEU A 44 -2.69 6.10 14.62
N ARG A 45 -2.71 7.38 14.23
CA ARG A 45 -3.03 7.77 12.84
C ARG A 45 -2.01 7.25 11.85
N TRP A 46 -0.73 7.29 12.24
CA TRP A 46 0.37 6.81 11.41
C TRP A 46 0.46 5.29 11.44
N ILE A 47 0.09 4.63 12.55
CA ILE A 47 -0.06 3.17 12.60
C ILE A 47 -1.12 2.69 11.62
N LEU A 48 -2.29 3.34 11.57
CA LEU A 48 -3.35 3.00 10.61
C LEU A 48 -2.92 3.28 9.17
N ALA A 49 -2.26 4.41 8.92
CA ALA A 49 -1.70 4.74 7.61
C ALA A 49 -0.63 3.71 7.17
N MET A 50 0.28 3.32 8.07
CA MET A 50 1.30 2.30 7.81
C MET A 50 0.68 0.92 7.59
N GLY A 51 -0.44 0.60 8.25
CA GLY A 51 -1.22 -0.61 8.00
C GLY A 51 -1.77 -0.65 6.58
N ALA A 52 -2.42 0.43 6.13
CA ALA A 52 -2.96 0.54 4.77
C ALA A 52 -1.85 0.47 3.70
N PHE A 53 -0.72 1.14 3.95
CA PHE A 53 0.47 1.05 3.11
C PHE A 53 1.03 -0.38 3.08
N GLY A 54 1.16 -1.03 4.24
CA GLY A 54 1.72 -2.37 4.38
C GLY A 54 0.92 -3.43 3.61
N ILE A 55 -0.41 -3.41 3.72
CA ILE A 55 -1.28 -4.33 2.95
C ILE A 55 -1.07 -4.14 1.45
N SER A 56 -1.03 -2.89 1.00
CA SER A 56 -0.84 -2.56 -0.41
C SER A 56 0.55 -2.98 -0.91
N ALA A 57 1.59 -2.84 -0.09
CA ALA A 57 2.94 -3.29 -0.39
C ALA A 57 3.03 -4.83 -0.50
N ILE A 58 2.33 -5.57 0.36
CA ILE A 58 2.25 -7.04 0.29
C ILE A 58 1.61 -7.46 -1.05
N ILE A 59 0.46 -6.89 -1.40
CA ILE A 59 -0.24 -7.21 -2.65
C ILE A 59 0.64 -6.84 -3.86
N SER A 60 1.27 -5.68 -3.83
CA SER A 60 2.20 -5.24 -4.87
C SER A 60 3.39 -6.21 -5.05
N SER A 61 3.97 -6.71 -3.95
CA SER A 61 5.07 -7.67 -3.97
C SER A 61 4.66 -9.01 -4.60
N ILE A 62 3.47 -9.51 -4.26
CA ILE A 62 2.92 -10.75 -4.85
C ILE A 62 2.72 -10.59 -6.35
N LEU A 63 2.12 -9.48 -6.78
CA LEU A 63 1.90 -9.17 -8.21
C LEU A 63 3.21 -9.05 -8.98
N TYR A 64 4.22 -8.40 -8.39
CA TYR A 64 5.55 -8.28 -9.00
C TYR A 64 6.22 -9.64 -9.13
N THR A 65 6.21 -10.45 -8.07
CA THR A 65 6.83 -11.78 -8.08
C THR A 65 6.14 -12.69 -9.11
N GLY A 66 4.80 -12.67 -9.15
CA GLY A 66 4.01 -13.37 -10.17
C GLY A 66 4.34 -12.90 -11.59
N SER A 67 4.63 -11.61 -11.78
CA SER A 67 5.05 -11.07 -13.08
C SER A 67 6.39 -11.64 -13.58
N VAL A 68 7.35 -11.80 -12.66
CA VAL A 68 8.67 -12.37 -12.96
C VAL A 68 8.55 -13.84 -13.31
N LEU A 69 7.81 -14.62 -12.51
CA LEU A 69 7.56 -16.04 -12.78
C LEU A 69 6.86 -16.25 -14.12
N ALA A 70 5.82 -15.45 -14.42
CA ALA A 70 5.13 -15.51 -15.70
C ALA A 70 6.08 -15.24 -16.88
N THR A 71 6.99 -14.27 -16.73
CA THR A 71 7.99 -13.93 -17.76
C THR A 71 8.97 -15.08 -18.00
N ILE A 72 9.49 -15.69 -16.94
CA ILE A 72 10.39 -16.85 -17.02
C ILE A 72 9.69 -18.04 -17.71
N MET A 73 8.44 -18.31 -17.35
CA MET A 73 7.66 -19.40 -17.95
C MET A 73 7.35 -19.17 -19.44
N THR A 74 7.18 -17.92 -19.87
CA THR A 74 6.99 -17.58 -21.28
C THR A 74 8.28 -17.58 -22.10
N GLN A 75 9.44 -17.34 -21.48
CA GLN A 75 10.75 -17.40 -22.15
C GLN A 75 11.28 -18.83 -22.30
N ASN A 76 10.86 -19.75 -21.44
CA ASN A 76 11.22 -21.17 -21.50
C ASN A 76 10.27 -22.02 -22.36
N LYS A 77 9.35 -21.39 -23.10
CA LYS A 77 8.51 -22.02 -24.12
C LYS A 77 9.00 -21.64 -25.50
#